data_AF-A0A6A7N4Z7-F1
#
_entry.id   AF-A0A6A7N4Z7-F1
#
_cell.length_a   1.000
_cell.length_b   1.000
_cell.length_c   1.000
_cell.angle_alpha   90.00
_cell.angle_beta   90.00
_cell.angle_gamma   90.00
#
_symmetry.space_group_name_H-M   'P 1'
#
loop_
_entity.id
_entity.type
_entity.pdbx_description
1 polymer ?
#
loop_
_entity_poly.entity_id
_entity_poly.type
_entity_poly.pdbx_seq_one_letter_code
_entity_poly.pdbx_strand_id
1 'polypeptide(L)'
;MNHPHSTGLSKPLVFSAGLIIAIALAAATYYWFAVVRVGELGTKNAYSFLQDIEIENRQTDVKSGPIVLDRMSASGYWVLGLVSNDKKFPRTWIILNQTAPDGTVLMLPVGTGAQVSCGYIDNLPRAALSDPQVLQFLEGICTHDVSADKRTRTEQ
;
A
#
# COMPACT_ATOMS: atom_id res chain seq x y z
N MET A 1 -55.07 38.34 -42.95
CA MET A 1 -53.74 38.89 -42.63
C MET A 1 -53.33 38.29 -41.30
N ASN A 2 -52.43 37.30 -41.31
CA ASN A 2 -52.04 36.55 -40.12
C ASN A 2 -50.71 37.11 -39.62
N HIS A 3 -50.70 37.70 -38.43
CA HIS A 3 -49.46 38.07 -37.75
C HIS A 3 -48.91 36.86 -36.98
N PRO A 4 -47.66 36.45 -37.21
CA PRO A 4 -47.03 35.41 -36.41
C PRO A 4 -46.69 35.93 -35.01
N HIS A 5 -47.24 35.27 -34.00
CA HIS A 5 -46.83 35.42 -32.61
C HIS A 5 -45.42 34.85 -32.44
N SER A 6 -44.43 35.74 -32.29
CA SER A 6 -43.09 35.38 -31.86
C SER A 6 -43.14 34.91 -30.40
N THR A 7 -43.00 33.61 -30.17
CA THR A 7 -42.80 33.04 -28.83
C THR A 7 -41.42 33.46 -28.34
N GLY A 8 -41.39 34.52 -27.55
CA GLY A 8 -40.20 34.96 -26.81
C GLY A 8 -39.75 33.87 -25.86
N LEU A 9 -38.85 33.01 -26.33
CA LEU A 9 -38.13 32.04 -25.53
C LEU A 9 -37.35 32.83 -24.46
N SER A 10 -37.88 32.84 -23.25
CA SER A 10 -37.37 33.62 -22.13
C SER A 10 -35.92 33.20 -21.85
N LYS A 11 -35.00 34.15 -22.02
CA LYS A 11 -33.54 34.00 -21.80
C LYS A 11 -33.09 33.44 -20.43
N PRO A 12 -33.81 33.54 -19.29
CA PRO A 12 -33.27 33.02 -18.02
C PRO A 12 -33.19 31.49 -17.95
N LEU A 13 -33.93 30.75 -18.78
CA LEU A 13 -33.97 29.28 -18.74
C LEU A 13 -32.69 28.63 -19.33
N VAL A 14 -32.01 29.32 -20.24
CA VAL A 14 -30.79 28.83 -20.90
C VAL A 14 -29.58 28.92 -19.95
N PHE A 15 -29.51 29.97 -19.12
CA PHE A 15 -28.43 30.15 -18.15
C PHE A 15 -28.46 29.10 -17.03
N SER A 16 -29.65 28.74 -16.55
CA SER A 16 -29.81 27.69 -15.52
C SER A 16 -29.38 26.31 -16.03
N ALA A 17 -29.68 25.97 -17.28
CA ALA A 17 -29.27 24.70 -17.86
C ALA A 17 -27.74 24.60 -18.03
N GLY A 18 -27.09 25.68 -18.49
CA GLY A 18 -25.64 25.75 -18.62
C GLY A 18 -24.90 25.56 -17.30
N LEU A 19 -25.39 26.17 -16.21
CA LEU A 19 -24.80 26.04 -14.88
C LEU A 19 -24.90 24.60 -14.35
N ILE A 20 -26.05 23.94 -14.53
CA ILE A 20 -26.25 22.55 -14.10
C ILE A 20 -25.27 21.61 -14.83
N ILE A 21 -25.10 21.78 -16.15
CA ILE A 21 -24.16 20.99 -16.94
C ILE A 21 -22.72 21.22 -16.46
N ALA A 22 -22.33 22.47 -16.20
CA ALA A 22 -20.98 22.77 -15.69
C ALA A 22 -20.70 22.11 -14.33
N ILE A 23 -21.67 22.14 -13.41
CA ILE A 23 -21.54 21.47 -12.10
C ILE A 23 -21.46 19.95 -12.27
N ALA A 24 -22.30 19.37 -13.12
CA ALA A 24 -22.28 17.93 -13.39
C ALA A 24 -20.93 17.47 -13.99
N LEU A 25 -20.38 18.24 -14.93
CA LEU A 25 -19.07 17.97 -15.53
C LEU A 25 -17.94 18.10 -14.50
N ALA A 26 -17.99 19.12 -13.63
CA ALA A 26 -17.01 19.29 -12.55
C ALA A 26 -17.06 18.13 -11.54
N ALA A 27 -18.26 17.68 -11.16
CA ALA A 27 -18.44 16.53 -10.28
C ALA A 27 -17.93 15.22 -10.93
N ALA A 28 -18.23 15.00 -12.21
CA ALA A 28 -17.79 13.83 -12.95
C ALA A 28 -16.26 13.78 -13.11
N THR A 29 -15.63 14.92 -13.44
CA THR A 29 -14.16 15.01 -13.52
C THR A 29 -13.51 14.83 -12.16
N TYR A 30 -14.05 15.43 -11.10
CA TYR A 30 -13.57 15.20 -9.74
C TYR A 30 -13.64 13.73 -9.35
N TYR A 31 -14.80 13.09 -9.57
CA TYR A 31 -14.99 11.66 -9.28
C TYR A 31 -14.02 10.78 -10.08
N TRP A 32 -13.85 11.07 -11.37
CA TRP A 32 -12.89 10.35 -12.22
C TRP A 32 -11.47 10.49 -11.69
N PHE A 33 -11.03 11.70 -11.33
CA PHE A 33 -9.70 11.90 -10.78
C PHE A 33 -9.52 11.28 -9.39
N ALA A 34 -10.54 11.31 -8.55
CA ALA A 34 -10.49 10.72 -7.22
C ALA A 34 -10.46 9.18 -7.25
N VAL A 35 -11.16 8.54 -8.20
CA VAL A 35 -11.27 7.08 -8.27
C VAL A 35 -10.19 6.48 -9.18
N VAL A 36 -9.96 7.06 -10.37
CA VAL A 36 -9.06 6.47 -11.37
C VAL A 36 -7.59 6.72 -11.06
N ARG A 37 -7.22 7.82 -10.38
CA ARG A 37 -5.82 8.02 -9.95
C ARG A 37 -5.38 7.13 -8.80
N VAL A 38 -6.33 6.47 -8.13
CA VAL A 38 -6.03 5.46 -7.09
C VAL A 38 -5.83 4.06 -7.72
N GLY A 39 -6.08 3.91 -9.03
CA GLY A 39 -5.72 2.71 -9.80
C GLY A 39 -4.21 2.52 -9.94
N GLU A 40 -3.76 1.52 -10.72
CA GLU A 40 -2.37 0.99 -10.84
C GLU A 40 -1.20 2.02 -10.86
N LEU A 41 -1.46 3.27 -11.21
CA LEU A 41 -0.46 4.35 -11.11
C LEU A 41 -0.13 4.72 -9.66
N GLY A 42 -1.05 4.53 -8.70
CA GLY A 42 -0.83 4.78 -7.28
C GLY A 42 0.15 3.79 -6.64
N THR A 43 0.16 2.53 -7.11
CA THR A 43 1.08 1.50 -6.61
C THR A 43 2.48 1.64 -7.21
N LYS A 44 2.62 2.32 -8.36
CA LYS A 44 3.93 2.58 -8.98
C LYS A 44 4.91 3.27 -8.03
N ASN A 45 4.45 4.25 -7.26
CA ASN A 45 5.30 4.97 -6.32
C ASN A 45 5.81 4.07 -5.19
N ALA A 46 4.93 3.20 -4.66
CA ALA A 46 5.28 2.22 -3.65
C ALA A 46 6.31 1.20 -4.16
N TYR A 47 6.12 0.65 -5.36
CA TYR A 47 7.08 -0.29 -5.95
C TYR A 47 8.42 0.36 -6.28
N SER A 48 8.42 1.59 -6.79
CA SER A 48 9.68 2.34 -7.01
C SER A 48 10.44 2.52 -5.69
N PHE A 49 9.73 2.90 -4.63
CA PHE A 49 10.34 3.07 -3.31
C PHE A 49 10.89 1.75 -2.75
N LEU A 50 10.17 0.63 -2.92
CA LEU A 50 10.68 -0.69 -2.54
C LEU A 50 11.91 -1.09 -3.35
N GLN A 51 11.99 -0.72 -4.63
CA GLN A 51 13.17 -0.96 -5.47
C GLN A 51 14.37 -0.14 -4.99
N ASP A 52 14.16 1.14 -4.63
CA ASP A 52 15.21 2.00 -4.10
C ASP A 52 15.78 1.41 -2.80
N ILE A 53 14.91 1.03 -1.86
CA ILE A 53 15.30 0.33 -0.62
C ILE A 53 16.09 -0.94 -0.92
N GLU A 54 15.60 -1.76 -1.85
CA GLU A 54 16.23 -3.02 -2.18
C GLU A 54 17.64 -2.80 -2.74
N ILE A 55 17.82 -1.82 -3.64
CA ILE A 55 19.12 -1.47 -4.22
C ILE A 55 20.08 -0.96 -3.13
N GLU A 56 19.62 -0.06 -2.26
CA GLU A 56 20.42 0.52 -1.18
C GLU A 56 20.87 -0.53 -0.16
N ASN A 57 20.03 -1.52 0.12
CA ASN A 57 20.27 -2.52 1.16
C ASN A 57 20.76 -3.87 0.61
N ARG A 58 20.85 -4.05 -0.72
CA ARG A 58 21.27 -5.32 -1.35
C ARG A 58 22.67 -5.76 -0.92
N GLN A 59 23.57 -4.80 -0.71
CA GLN A 59 24.98 -5.05 -0.36
C GLN A 59 25.19 -5.23 1.14
N THR A 60 24.15 -4.99 1.96
CA THR A 60 24.25 -5.15 3.41
C THR A 60 24.12 -6.63 3.74
N ASP A 61 25.27 -7.31 3.88
CA ASP A 61 25.36 -8.75 4.16
C ASP A 61 24.83 -9.17 5.55
N VAL A 62 24.27 -8.22 6.30
CA VAL A 62 23.79 -8.44 7.66
C VAL A 62 22.40 -9.08 7.62
N LYS A 63 22.38 -10.41 7.67
CA LYS A 63 21.16 -11.25 7.83
C LYS A 63 20.72 -11.39 9.29
N SER A 64 20.97 -10.40 10.14
CA SER A 64 20.78 -10.52 11.60
C SER A 64 19.31 -10.55 12.06
N GLY A 65 18.35 -10.45 11.14
CA GLY A 65 16.94 -10.54 11.43
C GLY A 65 16.08 -9.53 10.67
N PRO A 66 14.78 -9.47 11.02
CA PRO A 66 13.85 -8.47 10.51
C PRO A 66 14.29 -7.04 10.85
N ILE A 67 14.09 -6.10 9.92
CA ILE A 67 14.39 -4.68 10.11
C ILE A 67 13.13 -3.87 9.78
N VAL A 68 12.80 -2.89 10.62
CA VAL A 68 11.78 -1.89 10.30
C VAL A 68 12.50 -0.61 9.90
N LEU A 69 12.15 -0.08 8.73
CA LEU A 69 12.51 1.26 8.30
C LEU A 69 11.30 2.15 8.55
N ASP A 70 11.46 3.11 9.45
CA ASP A 70 10.43 4.09 9.73
C ASP A 70 10.44 5.18 8.65
N ARG A 71 9.26 5.78 8.44
CA ARG A 71 8.94 6.88 7.51
C ARG A 71 10.18 7.58 6.91
N MET A 72 10.74 6.98 5.87
CA MET A 72 11.81 7.63 5.12
C MET A 72 11.21 8.91 4.56
N SER A 73 11.75 10.04 4.99
CA SER A 73 11.05 11.27 5.40
C SER A 73 10.18 11.98 4.35
N ALA A 74 10.12 11.47 3.12
CA ALA A 74 9.29 11.98 2.04
C ALA A 74 8.16 11.02 1.59
N SER A 75 8.28 9.71 1.79
CA SER A 75 7.31 8.74 1.24
C SER A 75 6.14 8.46 2.17
N GLY A 76 6.35 8.59 3.49
CA GLY A 76 5.34 8.26 4.50
C GLY A 76 5.08 6.76 4.67
N TYR A 77 5.86 5.89 4.01
CA TYR A 77 5.74 4.45 4.14
C TYR A 77 6.48 3.92 5.35
N TRP A 78 5.89 2.90 5.97
CA TRP A 78 6.56 2.03 6.92
C TRP A 78 6.97 0.76 6.19
N VAL A 79 8.24 0.35 6.29
CA VAL A 79 8.72 -0.83 5.56
C VAL A 79 9.32 -1.83 6.52
N LEU A 80 8.97 -3.10 6.32
CA LEU A 80 9.54 -4.24 7.01
C LEU A 80 10.41 -5.05 6.04
N GLY A 81 11.69 -5.17 6.34
CA GLY A 81 12.63 -6.04 5.64
C GLY A 81 12.79 -7.37 6.36
N LEU A 82 12.18 -8.42 5.83
CA LEU A 82 12.30 -9.79 6.34
C LEU A 82 13.50 -10.50 5.70
N VAL A 83 14.09 -11.45 6.43
CA VAL A 83 15.15 -12.30 5.88
C VAL A 83 14.54 -13.28 4.88
N SER A 84 15.15 -13.37 3.70
CA SER A 84 14.75 -14.28 2.62
C SER A 84 15.78 -15.40 2.46
N ASN A 85 15.30 -16.55 1.99
CA ASN A 85 16.15 -17.69 1.64
C ASN A 85 16.82 -17.53 0.27
N ASP A 86 16.44 -16.51 -0.52
CA ASP A 86 17.04 -16.23 -1.81
C ASP A 86 18.43 -15.60 -1.64
N LYS A 87 19.44 -16.19 -2.29
CA LYS A 87 20.81 -15.66 -2.28
C LYS A 87 20.95 -14.35 -3.05
N LYS A 88 20.13 -14.14 -4.08
CA LYS A 88 20.12 -12.93 -4.91
C LYS A 88 19.39 -11.79 -4.21
N PHE A 89 18.37 -12.11 -3.44
CA PHE A 89 17.55 -11.16 -2.70
C PHE A 89 17.54 -11.56 -1.22
N PRO A 90 18.55 -11.14 -0.44
CA PRO A 90 18.69 -11.58 0.96
C PRO A 90 17.55 -11.10 1.86
N ARG A 91 16.74 -10.15 1.37
CA ARG A 91 15.59 -9.60 2.08
C ARG A 91 14.36 -9.49 1.18
N THR A 92 13.21 -9.64 1.82
CA THR A 92 11.90 -9.29 1.26
C THR A 92 11.39 -8.05 1.98
N TRP A 93 11.16 -6.99 1.23
CA TRP A 93 10.69 -5.70 1.72
C TRP A 93 9.18 -5.62 1.57
N ILE A 94 8.48 -5.23 2.62
CA ILE A 94 7.02 -5.19 2.70
C ILE A 94 6.60 -3.81 3.21
N ILE A 95 5.64 -3.16 2.55
CA ILE A 95 5.02 -1.93 3.09
C ILE A 95 3.97 -2.32 4.14
N LEU A 96 4.08 -1.75 5.33
CA LEU A 96 3.25 -2.09 6.48
C LEU A 96 1.92 -1.33 6.53
N ASN A 97 1.89 -0.12 5.98
CA ASN A 97 0.80 0.82 6.15
C ASN A 97 -0.07 1.02 4.89
N GLN A 98 0.10 0.19 3.87
CA GLN A 98 -0.66 0.28 2.62
C GLN A 98 -0.64 -1.04 1.85
N THR A 99 -1.80 -1.39 1.26
CA THR A 99 -1.93 -2.41 0.20
C THR A 99 -2.20 -1.82 -1.19
N ALA A 100 -2.13 -2.68 -2.21
CA ALA A 100 -2.63 -2.37 -3.54
C ALA A 100 -4.18 -2.26 -3.54
N PRO A 101 -4.79 -1.65 -4.57
CA PRO A 101 -6.26 -1.47 -4.64
C PRO A 101 -7.08 -2.77 -4.59
N ASP A 102 -6.48 -3.90 -4.97
CA ASP A 102 -7.07 -5.24 -4.89
C ASP A 102 -6.87 -5.91 -3.51
N GLY A 103 -6.19 -5.21 -2.60
CA GLY A 103 -5.84 -5.68 -1.26
C GLY A 103 -4.57 -6.51 -1.20
N THR A 104 -3.83 -6.64 -2.30
CA THR A 104 -2.57 -7.36 -2.31
C THR A 104 -1.50 -6.59 -1.53
N VAL A 105 -0.74 -7.31 -0.69
CA VAL A 105 0.39 -6.73 0.05
C VAL A 105 1.48 -6.30 -0.91
N LEU A 106 1.93 -5.06 -0.76
CA LEU A 106 3.02 -4.49 -1.56
C LEU A 106 4.35 -4.99 -1.03
N MET A 107 5.01 -5.85 -1.80
CA MET A 107 6.29 -6.47 -1.41
C MET A 107 7.27 -6.64 -2.57
N LEU A 108 8.57 -6.71 -2.24
CA LEU A 108 9.66 -6.93 -3.21
C LEU A 108 10.82 -7.74 -2.58
N PRO A 109 11.35 -8.78 -3.25
CA PRO A 109 10.86 -9.36 -4.51
C PRO A 109 9.57 -10.19 -4.30
N VAL A 110 8.72 -10.20 -5.32
CA VAL A 110 7.46 -10.94 -5.33
C VAL A 110 7.72 -12.45 -5.34
N GLY A 111 6.92 -13.20 -4.58
CA GLY A 111 6.96 -14.67 -4.59
C GLY A 111 8.14 -15.28 -3.84
N THR A 112 8.92 -14.49 -3.10
CA THR A 112 9.94 -15.01 -2.21
C THR A 112 9.34 -15.42 -0.87
N GLY A 113 9.75 -16.58 -0.36
CA GLY A 113 9.37 -17.02 0.97
C GLY A 113 10.07 -16.18 2.03
N ALA A 114 9.30 -15.41 2.79
CA ALA A 114 9.76 -14.69 3.96
C ALA A 114 9.19 -15.34 5.22
N GLN A 115 9.96 -15.27 6.32
CA GLN A 115 9.52 -15.73 7.63
C GLN A 115 9.85 -14.67 8.67
N VAL A 116 9.00 -14.58 9.68
CA VAL A 116 9.14 -13.64 10.80
C VAL A 116 8.58 -14.31 12.04
N SER A 117 9.16 -14.05 13.22
CA SER A 117 8.57 -14.58 14.45
C SER A 117 7.28 -13.84 14.78
N CYS A 118 6.27 -14.56 15.26
CA CYS A 118 5.01 -13.91 15.66
C CYS A 118 5.24 -12.88 16.78
N GLY A 119 6.18 -13.17 17.69
CA GLY A 119 6.58 -12.21 18.73
C GLY A 119 7.21 -10.92 18.17
N TYR A 120 7.85 -10.96 17.00
CA TYR A 120 8.32 -9.72 16.36
C TYR A 120 7.16 -8.88 15.84
N ILE A 121 6.14 -9.51 15.24
CA ILE A 121 4.94 -8.82 14.75
C ILE A 121 4.20 -8.14 15.91
N ASP A 122 4.05 -8.82 17.04
CA ASP A 122 3.39 -8.27 18.24
C ASP A 122 4.08 -7.00 18.77
N ASN A 123 5.38 -6.86 18.52
CA ASN A 123 6.19 -5.72 18.94
C ASN A 123 6.30 -4.62 17.87
N LEU A 124 5.70 -4.79 16.69
CA LEU A 124 5.69 -3.73 15.67
C LEU A 124 4.89 -2.51 16.16
N PRO A 125 5.32 -1.28 15.82
CA PRO A 125 4.55 -0.09 16.13
C PRO A 125 3.13 -0.19 15.55
N ARG A 126 2.09 0.03 16.37
CA ARG A 126 0.70 0.00 15.89
C ARG A 126 0.43 0.98 14.74
N ALA A 127 1.15 2.11 14.72
CA ALA A 127 1.07 3.09 13.64
C ALA A 127 1.65 2.58 12.31
N ALA A 128 2.52 1.56 12.34
CA ALA A 128 3.05 0.91 11.15
C ALA A 128 2.04 -0.10 10.58
N LEU A 129 1.29 -0.80 11.45
CA LEU A 129 0.27 -1.79 11.10
C LEU A 129 -1.12 -1.16 10.94
N SER A 130 -1.22 -0.06 10.18
CA SER A 130 -2.52 0.60 9.96
C SER A 130 -3.41 -0.13 8.96
N ASP A 131 -2.84 -1.02 8.14
CA ASP A 131 -3.55 -1.79 7.13
C ASP A 131 -3.85 -3.22 7.62
N PRO A 132 -5.14 -3.60 7.76
CA PRO A 132 -5.52 -4.90 8.31
C PRO A 132 -5.12 -6.08 7.40
N GLN A 133 -5.03 -5.87 6.09
CA GLN A 133 -4.65 -6.94 5.16
C GLN A 133 -3.16 -7.26 5.27
N VAL A 134 -2.33 -6.25 5.53
CA VAL A 134 -0.91 -6.47 5.81
C VAL A 134 -0.72 -7.24 7.12
N LEU A 135 -1.47 -6.89 8.17
CA LEU A 135 -1.43 -7.64 9.42
C LEU A 135 -1.83 -9.10 9.22
N GLN A 136 -2.96 -9.35 8.53
CA GLN A 136 -3.42 -10.71 8.23
C GLN A 136 -2.39 -11.51 7.43
N PHE A 137 -1.73 -10.87 6.46
CA PHE A 137 -0.64 -11.51 5.71
C PHE A 137 0.55 -11.87 6.59
N LEU A 138 0.99 -10.93 7.46
CA LEU A 138 2.11 -11.15 8.37
C LEU A 138 1.82 -12.27 9.37
N GLU A 139 0.62 -12.31 9.94
CA GLU A 139 0.15 -13.40 10.81
C GLU A 139 0.16 -14.75 10.07
N GLY A 140 -0.19 -14.75 8.78
CA GLY A 140 -0.19 -15.95 7.94
C GLY A 140 1.21 -16.52 7.62
N ILE A 141 2.25 -15.70 7.68
CA ILE A 141 3.65 -16.12 7.44
C ILE A 141 4.49 -16.19 8.72
N CYS A 142 3.91 -15.87 9.88
CA CYS A 142 4.64 -15.86 11.12
C CYS A 142 4.86 -17.26 11.66
N THR A 143 5.99 -17.47 12.33
CA THR A 143 6.31 -18.71 13.02
C THR A 143 6.37 -18.45 14.52
N HIS A 144 5.72 -19.31 15.31
CA HIS A 144 5.92 -19.30 16.75
C HIS A 144 7.31 -19.90 17.01
N ASP A 145 8.23 -19.09 17.52
CA ASP A 145 9.56 -19.57 17.91
C ASP A 145 9.40 -20.67 18.96
N VAL A 146 9.57 -21.94 18.56
CA VAL A 146 9.53 -23.11 19.47
C VAL A 146 10.83 -23.21 20.30
N SER A 147 11.62 -22.14 20.36
CA SER A 147 13.05 -22.18 20.74
C SER A 147 13.33 -22.14 22.25
N ALA A 148 12.42 -22.58 23.11
CA ALA A 148 12.67 -22.67 24.55
C ALA A 148 12.60 -24.08 25.17
N ASP A 149 12.15 -25.11 24.46
CA ASP A 149 11.81 -26.41 25.09
C ASP A 149 12.68 -27.61 24.68
N LYS A 150 13.98 -27.38 24.42
CA LYS A 150 14.93 -28.49 24.15
C LYS A 150 16.23 -28.46 24.96
N ARG A 151 16.43 -27.52 25.89
CA ARG A 151 17.67 -27.42 26.68
C ARG A 151 17.64 -28.08 28.06
N THR A 152 16.53 -28.65 28.50
CA THR A 152 16.39 -29.21 29.86
C THR A 152 16.31 -30.75 29.91
N ARG A 153 16.61 -31.46 28.81
CA ARG A 153 16.44 -32.93 28.75
C ARG A 153 17.70 -33.70 28.35
N THR A 154 18.86 -33.22 28.78
CA THR A 154 20.13 -33.97 28.67
C THR A 154 20.98 -33.78 29.93
N GLU A 155 20.38 -33.94 31.11
CA GLU A 155 21.11 -34.16 32.37
C GLU A 155 20.31 -35.12 33.27
N GLN A 156 20.07 -36.34 32.80
CA GLN A 156 19.76 -37.50 33.66
C GLN A 156 20.32 -38.78 33.03
#